data_AF-A0A2V6VE28-F1
#
_entry.id   AF-A0A2V6VE28-F1
#
_cell.length_a   1.000
_cell.length_b   1.000
_cell.length_c   1.000
_cell.angle_alpha   90.00
_cell.angle_beta   90.00
_cell.angle_gamma   90.00
#
_symmetry.space_group_name_H-M   'P 1'
#
loop_
_entity.id
_entity.type
_entity.pdbx_description
1 polymer ?
#
loop_
_entity_poly.entity_id
_entity_poly.type
_entity_poly.pdbx_seq_one_letter_code
_entity_poly.pdbx_strand_id
1 'polypeptide(L)' 'MQDWWYGLEHEILDCIRTDRDVTPAELARTLRMSEAGVNSLLAMMAAEGKIQIRTVGAVPDHVSAC' A
#
# COMPACT_ATOMS: atom_id res chain seq x y z
N MET A 1 -6.82 -9.09 -18.58
CA MET A 1 -6.70 -9.07 -17.09
C MET A 1 -5.32 -8.58 -16.64
N GLN A 2 -4.25 -8.79 -17.42
CA GLN A 2 -2.93 -8.22 -17.14
C GLN A 2 -2.87 -6.69 -17.26
N ASP A 3 -3.59 -6.08 -18.22
CA ASP A 3 -3.48 -4.62 -18.44
C ASP A 3 -3.96 -3.77 -17.25
N TRP A 4 -5.04 -4.20 -16.59
CA TRP A 4 -5.55 -3.54 -15.39
C TRP A 4 -4.57 -3.67 -14.22
N TRP A 5 -3.90 -4.82 -14.12
CA TRP A 5 -2.90 -5.08 -13.10
C TRP A 5 -1.62 -4.26 -13.29
N TYR A 6 -1.09 -4.22 -14.52
CA TYR A 6 0.06 -3.39 -14.86
C TYR A 6 -0.25 -1.90 -14.65
N GLY A 7 -1.44 -1.44 -15.02
CA GLY A 7 -1.85 -0.05 -14.76
C GLY A 7 -1.83 0.30 -13.27
N LEU A 8 -2.41 -0.57 -12.43
CA LEU A 8 -2.46 -0.37 -10.98
C LEU A 8 -1.07 -0.38 -10.33
N GLU A 9 -0.21 -1.31 -10.73
CA GLU A 9 1.17 -1.37 -10.26
C GLU A 9 1.95 -0.10 -10.60
N HIS A 10 1.80 0.40 -11.83
CA HIS A 10 2.44 1.64 -12.26
C HIS A 10 1.98 2.83 -11.43
N GLU A 11 0.67 2.95 -11.16
CA GLU A 11 0.12 4.03 -10.35
C GLU A 11 0.67 4.01 -8.91
N ILE A 12 0.78 2.83 -8.29
CA ILE A 12 1.38 2.67 -6.96
C ILE A 12 2.86 3.11 -6.97
N LEU A 13 3.63 2.66 -7.97
CA LEU A 13 5.04 3.01 -8.07
C LEU A 13 5.24 4.51 -8.28
N ASP A 14 4.38 5.17 -9.06
CA ASP A 14 4.47 6.60 -9.31
C ASP A 14 4.13 7.41 -8.05
N CYS A 15 3.16 6.97 -7.24
CA CYS A 15 2.91 7.56 -5.92
C CYS A 15 4.15 7.45 -5.01
N ILE A 16 4.74 6.27 -4.88
CA ILE A 16 5.91 6.02 -4.01
C ILE A 16 7.17 6.77 -4.50
N ARG A 17 7.33 6.94 -5.81
CA ARG A 17 8.45 7.70 -6.40
C ARG A 17 8.30 9.20 -6.17
N THR A 18 7.07 9.69 -6.17
CA THR A 18 6.75 11.10 -5.94
C THR A 18 6.88 11.46 -4.48
N ASP A 19 6.43 10.59 -3.57
CA ASP A 19 6.50 10.77 -2.13
C ASP A 19 7.04 9.52 -1.43
N ARG A 20 8.15 9.69 -0.70
CA ARG A 20 8.84 8.59 -0.01
C ARG A 20 8.11 8.10 1.25
N ASP A 21 7.22 8.92 1.81
CA ASP A 21 6.56 8.65 3.09
C ASP A 21 5.06 8.34 2.93
N VAL A 22 4.64 7.93 1.73
CA VAL A 22 3.23 7.58 1.46
C VAL A 22 2.77 6.39 2.31
N THR A 23 1.64 6.55 2.99
CA THR A 23 1.03 5.52 3.82
C THR A 23 0.06 4.64 3.02
N PRO A 24 -0.20 3.39 3.46
CA PRO A 24 -1.22 2.54 2.83
C PRO A 24 -2.62 3.17 2.79
N ALA A 25 -3.00 3.93 3.82
CA ALA A 25 -4.28 4.64 3.87
C ALA A 25 -4.40 5.74 2.81
N GLU A 26 -3.31 6.48 2.56
CA GLU A 26 -3.26 7.49 1.49
C GLU A 26 -3.35 6.84 0.11
N LEU A 27 -2.62 5.75 -0.11
CA LEU A 27 -2.72 4.97 -1.35
C LEU A 27 -4.14 4.43 -1.55
N ALA A 28 -4.79 3.91 -0.51
CA ALA A 28 -6.16 3.41 -0.59
C ALA A 28 -7.15 4.50 -1.03
N ARG A 29 -6.99 5.74 -0.53
CA ARG A 29 -7.78 6.90 -0.97
C ARG A 29 -7.51 7.25 -2.42
N THR A 30 -6.24 7.32 -2.84
CA THR A 30 -5.84 7.67 -4.21
C THR A 30 -6.37 6.65 -5.21
N LEU A 31 -6.18 5.37 -4.92
CA LEU A 31 -6.55 4.25 -5.78
C LEU A 31 -8.02 3.84 -5.67
N ARG A 32 -8.79 4.45 -4.76
CA ARG A 32 -10.19 4.10 -4.44
C ARG A 32 -10.36 2.62 -4.10
N MET A 33 -9.44 2.08 -3.31
CA MET A 33 -9.41 0.70 -2.85
C MET A 33 -9.58 0.63 -1.33
N SER A 34 -9.83 -0.57 -0.79
CA SER A 34 -9.71 -0.78 0.65
C SER A 34 -8.24 -0.78 1.06
N GLU A 35 -7.96 -0.30 2.27
CA GLU A 35 -6.60 -0.32 2.84
C GLU A 35 -6.05 -1.74 2.97
N ALA A 36 -6.90 -2.72 3.33
CA ALA A 36 -6.52 -4.13 3.35
C ALA A 36 -6.11 -4.66 1.94
N GLY A 37 -6.79 -4.19 0.90
CA GLY A 37 -6.44 -4.51 -0.49
C GLY A 37 -5.06 -3.94 -0.85
N VAL A 38 -4.83 -2.66 -0.54
CA VAL A 38 -3.53 -2.01 -0.75
C VAL A 38 -2.41 -2.72 0.03
N ASN A 39 -2.63 -3.07 1.29
CA ASN A 39 -1.65 -3.80 2.10
C ASN A 39 -1.25 -5.14 1.45
N SER A 40 -2.22 -5.85 0.88
CA SER A 40 -1.97 -7.12 0.18
C SER A 40 -1.13 -6.90 -1.09
N LEU A 41 -1.42 -5.84 -1.85
CA LEU A 41 -0.65 -5.46 -3.04
C LEU A 41 0.78 -5.07 -2.69
N LEU A 42 0.97 -4.22 -1.70
CA LEU A 42 2.29 -3.79 -1.26
C LEU A 42 3.13 -4.98 -0.77
N ALA A 43 2.54 -5.91 -0.02
CA ALA A 43 3.24 -7.11 0.43
C ALA A 43 3.72 -7.98 -0.74
N MET A 44 2.87 -8.17 -1.74
CA MET A 44 3.22 -8.96 -2.93
C MET A 44 4.23 -8.22 -3.83
N MET A 45 4.10 -6.91 -4.04
CA MET A 45 5.09 -6.12 -4.78
C MET A 45 6.46 -6.11 -4.10
N ALA A 46 6.48 -6.10 -2.76
CA ALA A 46 7.71 -6.24 -1.99
C ALA A 46 8.33 -7.64 -2.17
N ALA A 47 7.51 -8.69 -2.15
CA ALA A 47 7.97 -10.06 -2.42
C ALA A 47 8.55 -10.23 -3.84
N GLU A 48 8.01 -9.51 -4.82
CA GLU A 48 8.52 -9.44 -6.20
C GLU A 48 9.74 -8.53 -6.36
N GLY A 49 10.19 -7.84 -5.31
CA GLY A 49 11.35 -6.95 -5.34
C GLY A 49 11.10 -5.59 -6.01
N LYS A 50 9.83 -5.21 -6.22
CA LYS A 50 9.46 -3.95 -6.88
C LYS A 50 9.47 -2.76 -5.95
N ILE A 51 9.22 -2.98 -4.67
CA ILE A 51 9.29 -1.96 -3.61
C ILE A 51 10.03 -2.52 -2.39
N GLN A 52 10.41 -1.62 -1.47
CA GLN A 52 10.99 -1.97 -0.18
C GLN A 52 10.11 -1.42 0.95
N ILE A 53 9.67 -2.28 1.86
CA ILE A 53 9.00 -1.85 3.10
C ILE A 53 10.10 -1.36 4.06
N ARG A 54 10.13 -0.05 4.35
CA ARG A 54 11.16 0.57 5.20
C ARG A 54 10.68 0.89 6.61
N THR A 55 9.43 1.29 6.74
CA THR A 55 8.82 1.71 8.00
C THR A 55 7.67 0.76 8.33
N VAL A 56 7.59 0.33 9.58
CA VAL A 56 6.50 -0.49 10.11
C VAL A 56 6.04 0.12 11.43
N GLY A 57 4.73 0.14 11.67
CA GLY A 57 4.13 0.64 12.89
C GLY A 57 3.33 -0.46 13.58
N ALA A 58 3.28 -0.43 14.91
CA ALA A 58 2.35 -1.26 15.66
C ALA A 58 0.92 -0.69 15.51
N VAL A 59 -0.06 -1.57 15.32
CA VAL A 59 -1.47 -1.18 15.44
C VAL A 59 -1.74 -0.94 16.93
N PRO A 60 -2.32 0.21 17.33
CA PRO A 60 -2.69 0.44 18.73
C PRO A 60 -3.62 -0.65 19.22
N ASP A 61 -3.42 -1.14 20.44
CA ASP A 61 -4.36 -2.06 21.06
C ASP A 61 -5.76 -1.43 21.04
N HIS A 62 -6.77 -2.20 20.61
CA HIS A 62 -8.15 -1.84 20.85
C HIS A 62 -8.39 -1.90 22.36
N VAL A 63 -8.13 -0.79 23.07
CA VAL A 63 -8.58 -0.64 24.44
C VAL A 63 -10.10 -0.60 24.36
N SER A 64 -10.73 -1.78 24.53
CA SER A 64 -12.14 -1.86 24.83
C SER A 64 -12.37 -0.99 26.05
N ALA A 65 -13.02 0.16 25.85
CA ALA A 65 -13.48 0.98 26.95
C ALA A 65 -14.39 0.11 27.81
N CYS A 66 -13.91 -0.25 29.00
CA CYS A 66 -14.73 -0.86 30.05
C CYS A 66 -15.73 0.17 30.58
#